data_AF-A0AA37F3T8-F1
#
_entry.id   AF-A0AA37F3T8-F1
#
_cell.length_a   1.000
_cell.length_b   1.000
_cell.length_c   1.000
_cell.angle_alpha   90.00
_cell.angle_beta   90.00
_cell.angle_gamma   90.00
#
_symmetry.space_group_name_H-M   'P 1'
#
loop_
_entity.id
_entity.type
_entity.pdbx_description
1 polymer ?
#
loop_
_entity_poly.entity_id
_entity_poly.type
_entity_poly.pdbx_seq_one_letter_code
_entity_poly.pdbx_strand_id
1 'polypeptide(L)'
;MTDTLVWWRPAESATGDPSYAAACLAEELRNLGMPADIHCGVGVALVSVWIDLVVWTNGVSYHWWSGNTSARGRRLYAYSPVSDPLTAARRVAVRYAELRGAHPSSKLVEEVQCVLPDDRRPVDLRGRHLAAPAQPG
;
A
#
# COMPACT_ATOMS: atom_id res chain seq x y z
N MET A 1 -21.43 15.07 22.26
CA MET A 1 -20.70 13.85 21.87
C MET A 1 -19.83 14.21 20.68
N THR A 2 -18.54 14.39 20.93
CA THR A 2 -17.59 15.00 19.99
C THR A 2 -17.31 14.00 18.87
N ASP A 3 -17.81 14.31 17.68
CA ASP A 3 -17.44 13.70 16.40
C ASP A 3 -15.96 14.07 16.21
N THR A 4 -15.05 13.22 16.69
CA THR A 4 -13.61 13.36 16.41
C THR A 4 -13.40 13.00 14.95
N LEU A 5 -13.79 13.93 14.07
CA LEU A 5 -13.22 14.10 12.76
C LEU A 5 -11.72 14.32 13.00
N VAL A 6 -10.94 13.25 12.89
CA VAL A 6 -9.48 13.35 12.73
C VAL A 6 -9.25 13.89 11.33
N TRP A 7 -9.50 15.19 11.16
CA TRP A 7 -8.82 15.96 10.15
C TRP A 7 -7.34 15.85 10.47
N TRP A 8 -6.60 15.29 9.52
CA TRP A 8 -5.17 15.43 9.36
C TRP A 8 -4.64 16.71 10.04
N ARG A 9 -3.92 16.53 11.15
CA ARG A 9 -2.89 17.48 11.55
C ARG A 9 -1.62 17.04 10.83
N PRO A 10 -0.88 17.93 10.16
CA PRO A 10 0.53 17.65 9.95
C PRO A 10 1.09 17.48 11.35
N ALA A 11 1.43 16.24 11.72
CA ALA A 11 2.17 16.03 12.95
C ALA A 11 3.44 16.89 12.82
N GLU A 12 3.66 17.78 13.78
CA GLU A 12 5.02 18.14 14.17
C GLU A 12 5.87 16.89 14.02
N SER A 13 6.81 16.93 13.08
CA SER A 13 7.74 15.88 12.68
C SER A 13 7.42 14.52 13.30
N ALA A 14 6.51 13.76 12.68
CA ALA A 14 6.39 12.34 12.98
C ALA A 14 7.82 11.75 12.97
N THR A 15 8.28 11.21 14.11
CA THR A 15 9.68 10.82 14.29
C THR A 15 10.11 9.70 13.33
N GLY A 16 9.15 9.00 12.71
CA GLY A 16 9.40 7.95 11.74
C GLY A 16 9.44 8.47 10.31
N ASP A 17 10.38 7.95 9.50
CA ASP A 17 10.45 8.23 8.07
C ASP A 17 9.29 7.52 7.33
N PRO A 18 8.34 8.27 6.73
CA PRO A 18 7.22 7.69 5.98
C PRO A 18 7.69 6.82 4.80
N SER A 19 8.79 7.19 4.15
CA SER A 19 9.34 6.45 3.02
C SER A 19 9.84 5.07 3.46
N TYR A 20 10.54 5.03 4.60
CA TYR A 20 11.00 3.79 5.20
C TYR A 20 9.83 2.90 5.62
N ALA A 21 8.81 3.45 6.30
CA ALA A 21 7.62 2.69 6.66
C ALA A 21 6.89 2.12 5.44
N ALA A 22 6.74 2.91 4.37
CA ALA A 22 6.17 2.44 3.11
C ALA A 22 6.98 1.30 2.48
N ALA A 23 8.32 1.38 2.52
CA ALA A 23 9.20 0.33 2.03
C ALA A 23 9.06 -0.97 2.85
N CYS A 24 8.98 -0.89 4.18
CA CYS A 24 8.72 -2.05 5.02
C CYS A 24 7.40 -2.73 4.67
N LEU A 25 6.32 -1.95 4.51
CA LEU A 25 5.03 -2.51 4.12
C LEU A 25 5.08 -3.14 2.72
N ALA A 26 5.71 -2.49 1.75
CA ALA A 26 5.81 -3.01 0.39
C ALA A 26 6.61 -4.31 0.34
N GLU A 27 7.65 -4.47 1.16
CA GLU A 27 8.40 -5.71 1.27
C GLU A 27 7.54 -6.85 1.83
N GLU A 28 6.77 -6.59 2.88
CA GLU A 28 5.86 -7.60 3.45
C GLU A 28 4.74 -7.97 2.47
N LEU A 29 4.22 -7.01 1.69
CA LEU A 29 3.27 -7.30 0.62
C LEU A 29 3.89 -8.16 -0.49
N ARG A 30 5.13 -7.86 -0.88
CA ARG A 30 5.88 -8.66 -1.86
C ARG A 30 6.11 -10.09 -1.37
N ASN A 31 6.44 -10.28 -0.10
CA ASN A 31 6.56 -11.60 0.53
C ASN A 31 5.26 -12.39 0.48
N LEU A 32 4.12 -11.70 0.45
CA LEU A 32 2.79 -12.29 0.26
C LEU A 32 2.38 -12.43 -1.23
N GLY A 33 3.28 -12.15 -2.17
CA GLY A 33 3.03 -12.26 -3.60
C GLY A 33 2.18 -11.13 -4.19
N MET A 34 2.09 -9.99 -3.50
CA MET A 34 1.35 -8.82 -3.97
C MET A 34 2.31 -7.72 -4.43
N PRO A 35 2.29 -7.36 -5.73
CA PRO A 35 3.04 -6.21 -6.22
C PRO A 35 2.46 -4.93 -5.62
N ALA A 36 3.34 -3.97 -5.30
CA ALA A 36 2.93 -2.67 -4.79
C ALA A 36 3.91 -1.58 -5.21
N ASP A 37 3.37 -0.43 -5.60
CA ASP A 37 4.14 0.76 -5.98
C ASP A 37 4.23 1.73 -4.81
N ILE A 38 5.42 2.29 -4.58
CA ILE A 38 5.65 3.29 -3.53
C ILE A 38 5.68 4.68 -4.15
N HIS A 39 4.94 5.62 -3.56
CA HIS A 39 4.99 7.03 -3.89
C HIS A 39 5.30 7.87 -2.64
N CYS A 40 6.42 8.57 -2.65
CA CYS A 40 6.82 9.41 -1.51
C CYS A 40 6.41 10.87 -1.73
N GLY A 41 5.92 11.50 -0.66
CA GLY A 41 5.65 12.93 -0.56
C GLY A 41 6.19 13.51 0.74
N VAL A 42 6.05 14.83 0.92
CA VAL A 42 6.54 15.48 2.15
C VAL A 42 5.65 15.07 3.33
N GLY A 43 6.23 14.36 4.30
CA GLY A 43 5.55 13.92 5.53
C GLY A 43 4.54 12.77 5.33
N VAL A 44 4.47 12.20 4.14
CA VAL A 44 3.55 11.09 3.81
C VAL A 44 4.13 10.22 2.71
N ALA A 45 3.91 8.92 2.78
CA ALA A 45 4.17 7.99 1.69
C ALA A 45 2.94 7.14 1.41
N LEU A 46 2.80 6.69 0.16
CA LEU A 46 1.71 5.87 -0.35
C LEU A 46 2.26 4.56 -0.86
N VAL A 47 1.52 3.48 -0.60
CA VAL A 47 1.74 2.13 -1.14
C VAL A 47 0.48 1.76 -1.92
N SER A 48 0.57 1.85 -3.24
CA SER A 48 -0.49 1.52 -4.19
C SER A 48 -0.44 0.02 -4.48
N VAL A 49 -1.49 -0.73 -4.10
CA VAL A 49 -1.52 -2.21 -4.23
C VAL A 49 -2.46 -2.65 -5.34
N TRP A 50 -3.63 -2.02 -5.44
CA TRP A 50 -4.64 -2.34 -6.44
C TRP A 50 -5.57 -1.15 -6.68
N ILE A 51 -6.46 -1.24 -7.68
CA ILE A 51 -7.52 -0.26 -7.84
C ILE A 51 -8.37 -0.22 -6.56
N ASP A 52 -8.61 1.00 -6.06
CA ASP A 52 -9.28 1.27 -4.78
C ASP A 52 -8.61 0.69 -3.52
N LEU A 53 -7.36 0.22 -3.62
CA LEU A 53 -6.54 -0.21 -2.48
C LEU A 53 -5.20 0.52 -2.47
N VAL A 54 -5.20 1.66 -1.79
CA VAL A 54 -4.00 2.46 -1.50
C VAL A 54 -3.84 2.56 0.01
N VAL A 55 -2.65 2.22 0.48
CA VAL A 55 -2.26 2.41 1.88
C VAL A 55 -1.44 3.68 1.96
N TRP A 56 -1.71 4.55 2.93
CA TRP A 56 -0.86 5.70 3.21
C TRP A 56 -0.26 5.60 4.61
N THR A 57 0.91 6.21 4.78
CA THR A 57 1.61 6.29 6.04
C THR A 57 2.24 7.65 6.24
N ASN A 58 2.26 8.11 7.50
CA ASN A 58 3.01 9.27 7.96
C ASN A 58 4.27 8.86 8.75
N GLY A 59 4.70 7.59 8.66
CA GLY A 59 5.83 7.07 9.42
C GLY A 59 5.48 6.60 10.85
N VAL A 60 4.22 6.72 11.30
CA VAL A 60 3.75 6.22 12.61
C VAL A 60 2.67 5.17 12.47
N SER A 61 1.81 5.31 11.45
CA SER A 61 0.74 4.36 11.19
C SER A 61 0.48 4.16 9.70
N TYR A 62 -0.08 3.01 9.38
CA TYR A 62 -0.67 2.68 8.08
C TYR A 62 -2.17 2.88 8.13
N HIS A 63 -2.72 3.44 7.05
CA HIS A 63 -4.15 3.64 6.88
C HIS A 63 -4.57 3.27 5.46
N TRP A 64 -5.73 2.65 5.31
CA TRP A 64 -6.30 2.32 4.01
C TRP A 64 -7.82 2.26 4.09
N TRP A 65 -8.50 2.41 2.96
CA TRP A 65 -9.95 2.27 2.93
C TRP A 65 -10.34 0.80 3.18
N SER A 66 -11.18 0.57 4.20
CA SER A 66 -11.63 -0.77 4.58
C SER A 66 -12.63 -1.38 3.60
N GLY A 67 -13.14 -0.61 2.62
CA GLY A 67 -14.26 -1.00 1.78
C GLY A 67 -15.64 -0.63 2.33
N ASN A 68 -15.72 -0.31 3.62
CA ASN A 68 -16.98 0.03 4.25
C ASN A 68 -17.26 1.54 4.22
N THR A 69 -18.54 1.87 4.28
CA THR A 69 -19.04 3.22 4.49
C THR A 69 -19.89 3.27 5.75
N SER A 70 -19.82 4.35 6.51
CA SER A 70 -20.71 4.59 7.64
C SER A 70 -22.16 4.77 7.18
N ALA A 71 -23.10 4.73 8.12
CA ALA A 71 -24.52 5.03 7.84
C ALA A 71 -24.74 6.43 7.22
N ARG A 72 -23.77 7.34 7.37
CA ARG A 72 -23.80 8.70 6.78
C ARG A 72 -23.02 8.78 5.46
N GLY A 73 -22.64 7.66 4.86
CA GLY A 73 -21.93 7.58 3.58
C GLY A 73 -20.43 7.93 3.64
N ARG A 74 -19.83 8.08 4.83
CA ARG A 74 -18.38 8.37 4.95
C ARG A 74 -17.57 7.08 4.84
N ARG A 75 -16.48 7.08 4.06
CA ARG A 75 -15.55 5.94 3.98
C ARG A 75 -14.96 5.63 5.36
N LEU A 76 -14.96 4.35 5.73
CA LEU A 76 -14.32 3.87 6.95
C LEU A 76 -12.91 3.40 6.64
N TYR A 77 -11.94 3.95 7.36
CA TYR A 77 -10.53 3.64 7.17
C TYR A 77 -10.06 2.66 8.22
N ALA A 78 -9.32 1.65 7.78
CA ALA A 78 -8.58 0.74 8.64
C ALA A 78 -7.25 1.38 9.07
N TYR A 79 -6.70 0.85 10.16
CA TYR A 79 -5.50 1.33 10.83
C TYR A 79 -4.60 0.16 11.24
N SER A 80 -3.29 0.34 11.13
CA SER A 80 -2.26 -0.53 11.73
C SER A 80 -1.04 0.30 12.14
N PRO A 81 -0.38 0.04 13.28
CA PRO A 81 0.85 0.73 13.64
C PRO A 81 2.03 0.35 12.71
N VAL A 82 2.99 1.25 12.50
CA VAL A 82 4.19 0.94 11.68
C VAL A 82 5.12 -0.08 12.32
N SER A 83 5.02 -0.28 13.64
CA SER A 83 5.82 -1.26 14.38
C SER A 83 5.51 -2.71 14.00
N ASP A 84 4.39 -2.96 13.31
CA ASP A 84 3.99 -4.29 12.83
C ASP A 84 3.54 -4.23 11.36
N PRO A 85 4.49 -4.10 10.42
CA PRO A 85 4.19 -4.03 8.98
C PRO A 85 3.62 -5.34 8.45
N LEU A 86 3.98 -6.49 9.03
CA LEU A 86 3.48 -7.79 8.60
C LEU A 86 1.97 -7.93 8.87
N THR A 87 1.49 -7.53 10.05
CA THR A 87 0.04 -7.53 10.33
C THR A 87 -0.71 -6.57 9.41
N ALA A 88 -0.13 -5.41 9.11
CA ALA A 88 -0.69 -4.49 8.14
C ALA A 88 -0.79 -5.13 6.75
N ALA A 89 0.29 -5.73 6.26
CA ALA A 89 0.34 -6.41 4.96
C ALA A 89 -0.68 -7.55 4.87
N ARG A 90 -0.82 -8.38 5.90
CA ARG A 90 -1.82 -9.45 5.95
C ARG A 90 -3.25 -8.93 5.84
N ARG A 91 -3.57 -7.83 6.54
CA ARG A 91 -4.91 -7.23 6.50
C ARG A 91 -5.19 -6.56 5.14
N VAL A 92 -4.17 -5.96 4.54
CA VAL A 92 -4.24 -5.45 3.17
C VAL A 92 -4.43 -6.61 2.18
N ALA A 93 -3.79 -7.76 2.40
CA ALA A 93 -3.97 -8.96 1.58
C ALA A 93 -5.42 -9.48 1.57
N VAL A 94 -6.05 -9.53 2.75
CA VAL A 94 -7.47 -9.89 2.88
C VAL A 94 -8.32 -8.92 2.06
N ARG A 95 -8.07 -7.62 2.18
CA ARG A 95 -8.80 -6.60 1.43
C ARG A 95 -8.55 -6.68 -0.09
N TYR A 96 -7.33 -7.00 -0.49
CA TYR A 96 -6.97 -7.22 -1.88
C TYR A 96 -7.75 -8.39 -2.48
N ALA A 97 -7.85 -9.51 -1.76
CA ALA A 97 -8.63 -10.67 -2.19
C ALA A 97 -10.13 -10.34 -2.36
N GLU A 98 -10.71 -9.57 -1.43
CA GLU A 98 -12.10 -9.08 -1.53
C GLU A 98 -12.31 -8.24 -2.81
N LEU A 99 -11.40 -7.30 -3.08
CA LEU A 99 -11.49 -6.43 -4.26
C LEU A 99 -11.28 -7.18 -5.57
N ARG A 100 -10.37 -8.15 -5.60
CA ARG A 100 -10.16 -9.05 -6.76
C ARG A 100 -11.41 -9.88 -7.07
N GLY A 101 -12.13 -10.33 -6.05
CA GLY A 101 -13.40 -11.05 -6.22
C GLY A 101 -14.55 -10.16 -6.72
N ALA A 102 -14.59 -8.90 -6.29
CA ALA A 102 -15.64 -7.94 -6.67
C ALA A 102 -15.40 -7.27 -8.04
N HIS A 103 -14.13 -7.13 -8.43
CA HIS A 103 -13.71 -6.52 -9.69
C HIS A 103 -12.82 -7.51 -10.46
N PRO A 104 -13.41 -8.52 -11.14
CA PRO A 104 -12.64 -9.33 -12.06
C PRO A 104 -12.00 -8.41 -13.09
N SER A 105 -10.70 -8.57 -13.28
CA SER A 105 -9.94 -7.85 -14.30
C SER A 105 -10.67 -7.94 -15.63
N SER A 106 -10.79 -6.82 -16.35
CA SER A 106 -11.28 -6.87 -17.73
C SER A 106 -10.42 -7.88 -18.49
N LYS A 107 -11.02 -8.70 -19.36
CA LYS A 107 -10.29 -9.73 -20.14
C LYS A 107 -9.04 -9.18 -20.84
N LEU A 108 -9.08 -7.92 -21.24
CA LEU A 108 -7.95 -7.18 -21.83
C LEU A 108 -6.75 -7.03 -20.88
N VAL A 109 -6.98 -6.83 -19.58
CA VAL A 109 -5.92 -6.73 -18.57
C VAL A 109 -5.34 -8.11 -18.25
N GLU A 110 -6.18 -9.15 -18.24
CA GLU A 110 -5.73 -10.54 -18.05
C GLU A 110 -4.86 -11.02 -19.21
N GLU A 111 -5.26 -10.75 -20.46
CA GLU A 111 -4.47 -11.07 -21.64
C GLU A 111 -3.09 -10.38 -21.61
N VAL A 112 -3.02 -9.12 -21.19
CA VAL A 112 -1.75 -8.39 -21.09
C VAL A 112 -0.88 -8.91 -19.93
N GLN A 113 -1.46 -9.26 -18.78
CA GLN A 113 -0.74 -9.85 -17.63
C GLN A 113 -0.22 -11.26 -17.90
N CYS A 114 -0.89 -12.04 -18.76
CA CYS A 114 -0.41 -13.36 -19.19
C CYS A 114 0.77 -13.27 -20.18
N VAL A 115 0.84 -12.21 -20.99
CA VAL A 115 1.89 -12.00 -22.00
C VAL A 115 3.17 -11.41 -21.41
N LEU A 116 3.03 -10.58 -20.36
CA LEU A 116 4.14 -10.05 -19.58
C LEU A 116 3.95 -10.49 -18.14
N PRO A 117 4.67 -11.52 -17.63
CA PRO A 117 4.72 -11.73 -16.19
C PRO A 117 5.10 -10.40 -15.54
N ASP A 118 4.54 -10.12 -14.36
CA ASP A 118 4.72 -8.86 -13.64
C ASP A 118 6.20 -8.67 -13.25
N ASP A 119 7.01 -8.27 -14.22
CA ASP A 119 8.46 -8.14 -14.15
C ASP A 119 8.83 -6.71 -13.70
N ARG A 120 7.94 -6.07 -12.93
CA ARG A 120 8.08 -4.73 -12.35
C ARG A 120 9.19 -4.75 -11.30
N ARG A 121 10.44 -4.88 -11.78
CA ARG A 121 11.64 -4.64 -11.00
C ARG A 121 11.63 -3.19 -10.57
N PRO A 122 11.98 -2.90 -9.32
CA PRO A 122 12.02 -1.53 -8.84
C PRO A 122 12.88 -0.69 -9.78
N VAL A 123 12.32 0.44 -10.21
CA VAL A 123 13.03 1.47 -10.95
C VAL A 123 13.47 2.53 -9.95
N ASP A 124 14.69 3.04 -10.12
CA ASP A 124 15.18 4.16 -9.30
C ASP A 124 14.32 5.42 -9.53
N LEU A 125 14.57 6.48 -8.75
CA LEU A 125 13.88 7.76 -8.88
C LEU A 125 14.07 8.44 -10.26
N ARG A 126 14.89 7.87 -11.15
CA ARG A 126 15.16 8.32 -12.52
C ARG A 126 14.59 7.35 -13.56
N GLY A 127 13.82 6.33 -13.16
CA GLY A 127 13.20 5.37 -14.06
C GLY A 127 14.11 4.24 -14.55
N ARG A 128 15.28 4.00 -13.93
CA ARG A 128 16.21 2.93 -14.32
C ARG A 128 15.97 1.67 -13.51
N HIS A 129 15.92 0.51 -14.16
CA HIS A 129 15.78 -0.77 -13.46
C HIS A 129 16.97 -1.02 -12.52
N LEU A 130 16.67 -1.33 -11.26
CA LEU A 130 17.66 -1.82 -10.30
C LEU A 130 18.12 -3.22 -10.73
N ALA A 131 19.44 -3.42 -10.76
CA ALA A 131 20.04 -4.73 -10.97
C ALA A 131 19.67 -5.66 -9.81
N ALA A 132 19.38 -6.93 -10.11
CA ALA A 132 19.12 -7.94 -9.09
C ALA A 132 20.35 -8.06 -8.16
N PRO A 133 20.16 -8.21 -6.84
CA PRO A 133 21.27 -8.47 -5.93
C PRO A 133 21.98 -9.76 -6.38
N ALA A 134 23.31 -9.70 -6.48
CA ALA A 134 24.13 -10.85 -6.81
C ALA A 134 23.86 -11.96 -5.78
N GLN A 135 23.45 -13.14 -6.27
CA GLN A 135 23.30 -14.33 -5.45
C GLN A 135 24.68 -14.66 -4.84
N PRO A 136 24.80 -14.83 -3.50
CA PRO A 136 26.01 -15.36 -2.92
C PRO A 136 26.13 -16.83 -3.34
N GLY A 137 27.28 -17.18 -3.93
CA GLY A 137 27.62 -18.55 -4.33
C GLY A 137 28.06 -19.44 -3.18
#